data_AF-A0A1Y3B6Z8-F1
#
_entry.id   AF-A0A1Y3B6Z8-F1
#
_cell.length_a   1.000
_cell.length_b   1.000
_cell.length_c   1.000
_cell.angle_alpha   90.00
_cell.angle_beta   90.00
_cell.angle_gamma   90.00
#
_symmetry.space_group_name_H-M   'P 1'
#
loop_
_entity.id
_entity.type
_entity.pdbx_description
1 polymer ?
#
loop_
_entity_poly.entity_id
_entity_poly.type
_entity_poly.pdbx_seq_one_letter_code
_entity_poly.pdbx_strand_id
1 'polypeptide(L)' 'IALYNYFANDEGDLSFRKGDRLQIVDDTDPDWWLAKHLTTNQKGYIPMNYVVSEVIEMEE' A
#
# COMPACT_ATOMS: atom_id res chain seq x y z
N ILE A 1 -2.51 1.43 -5.81
CA ILE A 1 -1.86 2.77 -5.83
C ILE A 1 -2.16 3.49 -4.52
N ALA A 2 -1.19 4.19 -3.94
CA ALA A 2 -1.39 5.08 -2.80
C ALA A 2 -2.09 6.40 -3.19
N LEU A 3 -3.19 6.74 -2.52
CA LEU A 3 -3.97 7.97 -2.72
C LEU A 3 -3.36 9.17 -1.99
N TYR A 4 -2.65 8.93 -0.90
CA TYR A 4 -2.08 9.94 -0.01
C TYR A 4 -0.65 9.60 0.39
N ASN A 5 0.03 10.58 0.98
CA ASN A 5 1.31 10.32 1.66
C ASN A 5 1.02 9.72 3.02
N TYR A 6 1.80 8.72 3.40
CA TYR A 6 1.77 8.10 4.70
C TYR A 6 3.20 8.00 5.24
N PHE A 7 3.42 8.59 6.41
CA PHE A 7 4.69 8.57 7.12
C PHE A 7 4.53 7.67 8.34
N ALA A 8 5.13 6.49 8.27
CA ALA A 8 5.13 5.52 9.35
C ALA A 8 5.81 6.10 10.60
N ASN A 9 5.20 5.88 11.77
CA ASN A 9 5.79 6.25 13.05
C ASN A 9 6.28 5.02 13.84
N ASP A 10 5.73 3.84 13.53
CA ASP A 10 6.05 2.58 14.18
C ASP A 10 6.99 1.73 13.31
N GLU A 11 7.90 0.96 13.94
CA GLU A 11 8.93 0.15 13.24
C GLU A 11 8.37 -0.95 12.33
N GLY A 12 7.06 -1.25 12.40
CA GLY A 12 6.38 -2.23 11.56
C GLY A 12 5.66 -1.64 10.34
N ASP A 13 5.51 -0.32 10.29
CA ASP A 13 4.68 0.35 9.30
C ASP A 13 5.50 0.79 8.09
N LEU A 14 4.89 0.71 6.91
CA LEU A 14 5.54 1.05 5.66
C LEU A 14 5.20 2.49 5.27
N SER A 15 6.22 3.35 5.17
CA SER A 15 6.06 4.70 4.60
C SER A 15 5.92 4.65 3.09
N PHE A 16 5.02 5.46 2.53
CA PHE A 16 4.82 5.60 1.09
C PHE A 16 4.28 7.00 0.74
N ARG A 17 4.42 7.39 -0.53
CA ARG A 17 3.93 8.66 -1.06
C ARG A 17 2.73 8.44 -1.98
N LYS A 18 1.93 9.49 -2.14
CA LYS A 18 0.85 9.53 -3.13
C LYS A 18 1.39 9.15 -4.51
N GLY A 19 0.72 8.22 -5.16
CA GLY A 19 1.10 7.68 -6.46
C GLY A 19 1.99 6.44 -6.39
N ASP A 20 2.54 6.09 -5.22
CA ASP A 20 3.36 4.89 -5.11
C ASP A 20 2.55 3.62 -5.38
N ARG A 21 3.21 2.66 -6.01
CA ARG A 21 2.66 1.33 -6.26
C ARG A 21 3.13 0.38 -5.16
N LEU A 22 2.14 -0.21 -4.50
CA LEU A 22 2.31 -1.16 -3.41
C LEU A 22 1.68 -2.48 -3.86
N GLN A 23 2.38 -3.58 -3.58
CA GLN A 23 1.85 -4.93 -3.73
C GLN A 23 1.28 -5.36 -2.38
N ILE A 24 -0.01 -5.67 -2.33
CA ILE A 24 -0.63 -6.25 -1.14
C ILE A 24 -0.13 -7.69 -0.98
N VAL A 25 0.34 -8.00 0.23
CA VAL A 25 0.88 -9.32 0.62
C VAL A 25 -0.14 -10.05 1.50
N ASP A 26 -0.81 -9.32 2.39
CA ASP A 26 -1.87 -9.83 3.28
C ASP A 26 -2.90 -8.72 3.54
N ASP A 27 -4.18 -9.02 3.30
CA ASP A 27 -5.34 -8.15 3.50
C ASP A 27 -6.40 -8.78 4.42
N THR A 28 -5.99 -9.76 5.25
CA THR A 28 -6.91 -10.46 6.17
C THR A 28 -7.41 -9.56 7.31
N ASP A 29 -6.65 -8.54 7.68
CA ASP A 29 -7.04 -7.53 8.67
C ASP A 29 -7.87 -6.41 8.01
N PRO A 30 -8.96 -5.94 8.63
CA PRO A 30 -9.86 -4.95 8.03
C PRO A 30 -9.30 -3.52 8.02
N ASP A 31 -8.30 -3.21 8.83
CA ASP A 31 -7.77 -1.85 8.99
C ASP A 31 -6.35 -1.73 8.40
N TRP A 32 -5.51 -2.76 8.59
CA TRP A 32 -4.08 -2.72 8.30
C TRP A 32 -3.62 -3.87 7.42
N TRP A 33 -3.22 -3.56 6.19
CA TRP A 33 -2.74 -4.56 5.25
C TRP A 33 -1.22 -4.65 5.26
N LEU A 34 -0.68 -5.86 5.13
CA LEU A 34 0.74 -6.03 4.87
C LEU A 34 1.01 -5.75 3.40
N ALA A 35 1.86 -4.79 3.09
CA ALA A 35 2.21 -4.44 1.73
C ALA A 35 3.73 -4.42 1.51
N LYS A 36 4.11 -4.55 0.24
CA LYS A 36 5.48 -4.38 -0.25
C LYS A 36 5.53 -3.19 -1.19
N HIS A 37 6.41 -2.22 -0.90
CA HIS A 37 6.65 -1.10 -1.81
C HIS A 37 7.42 -1.57 -3.04
N LEU A 38 6.89 -1.34 -4.25
CA LEU A 38 7.51 -1.86 -5.47
C LEU A 38 8.85 -1.19 -5.81
N THR A 39 9.01 0.10 -5.52
CA THR A 39 10.27 0.84 -5.72
C THR A 39 11.35 0.50 -4.70
N THR A 40 11.04 0.55 -3.40
CA THR A 40 12.05 0.36 -2.34
C THR A 40 12.22 -1.10 -1.91
N ASN A 41 11.33 -2.00 -2.34
CA ASN A 41 11.22 -3.39 -1.91
C ASN A 41 10.96 -3.60 -0.41
N GLN A 42 10.75 -2.53 0.36
CA GLN A 42 10.43 -2.62 1.78
C GLN A 42 9.03 -3.21 2.01
N LYS A 43 8.87 -3.89 3.13
CA LYS A 43 7.58 -4.45 3.58
C LYS A 43 7.20 -3.86 4.92
N GLY A 44 5.91 -3.68 5.13
CA GLY A 44 5.34 -3.24 6.40
C GLY A 44 3.84 -3.04 6.27
N TYR A 45 3.21 -2.69 7.38
CA TYR A 45 1.77 -2.47 7.43
C TYR A 45 1.40 -1.10 6.88
N ILE A 46 0.25 -1.05 6.20
CA ILE A 46 -0.32 0.17 5.64
C ILE A 46 -1.80 0.26 5.99
N PRO A 47 -2.34 1.47 6.18
CA PRO A 47 -3.78 1.66 6.36
C PRO A 47 -4.52 1.43 5.03
N MET A 48 -5.50 0.52 5.01
CA MET A 48 -6.16 0.09 3.76
C MET A 48 -6.88 1.23 3.03
N ASN A 49 -7.38 2.23 3.77
CA ASN A 49 -8.08 3.40 3.24
C ASN A 49 -7.16 4.42 2.55
N TYR A 50 -5.83 4.21 2.56
CA TYR A 50 -4.86 5.05 1.85
C TYR A 50 -4.53 4.54 0.46
N VAL A 51 -5.05 3.37 0.07
CA VAL A 51 -4.76 2.75 -1.21
C VAL A 51 -6.04 2.44 -1.98
N VAL A 52 -5.89 2.37 -3.30
CA VAL A 52 -6.93 1.86 -4.20
C VAL A 52 -6.34 0.78 -5.09
N SER A 53 -7.13 -0.25 -5.40
CA SER A 53 -6.81 -1.20 -6.46
C SER A 53 -6.87 -0.49 -7.81
N GLU A 54 -5.81 -0.63 -8.60
CA GLU A 54 -5.83 -0.19 -9.99
C GLU A 54 -6.60 -1.28 -10.76
N VAL A 55 -7.90 -1.08 -10.98
CA VAL A 55 -8.65 -1.93 -11.91
C VAL A 55 -8.22 -1.50 -13.30
N ILE A 56 -7.36 -2.28 -13.95
CA ILE A 56 -7.07 -2.06 -15.36
C ILE A 56 -8.30 -2.59 -16.09
N GLU A 57 -9.19 -1.67 -16.49
CA GLU A 57 -10.17 -1.99 -17.53
C GLU A 57 -9.35 -2.41 -18.76
N MET A 58 -9.32 -3.72 -19.02
CA MET A 58 -8.81 -4.22 -20.28
C MET A 58 -9.81 -3.77 -21.34
N GLU A 59 -9.48 -2.71 -22.08
CA GLU A 59 -10.20 -2.40 -23.31
C GLU A 59 -10.08 -3.63 -24.24
N GLU A 60 -11.23 -4.24 -24.55
CA GLU A 60 -11.37 -5.33 -25.53
C GLU A 60 -11.45 -4.78 -26.96
#